data_AF-M2YRJ6-F1
#
_entry.id   AF-M2YRJ6-F1
#
_cell.length_a   1.000
_cell.length_b   1.000
_cell.length_c   1.000
_cell.angle_alpha   90.00
_cell.angle_beta   90.00
_cell.angle_gamma   90.00
#
_symmetry.space_group_name_H-M   'P 1'
#
loop_
_entity.id
_entity.type
_entity.pdbx_description
1 polymer ?
#
loop_
_entity_poly.entity_id
_entity_poly.type
_entity_poly.pdbx_seq_one_letter_code
_entity_poly.pdbx_strand_id
1 'polypeptide(L)'
;MLAQNRSSEEIAEAFPERPFRSLLDKRLKLRKGTASPSSRRLWSEDEKQRLVHLKLQSTPWLALMQQFPGRSRDSLRSKWRELSSSQLRKDTRVPRLSSYSEQEDALMEKCMEKGMHWKKIAADYFPNRSPTAISARIVSIKEGREWSADFKWTAEIDRRLAKLYDEEGLSFPDIGKILGCPAYAARARHFDRNRGKRRGKGIWGREETQKLLAWIQAGLPVVDIVKAFPERTFESVHSKACKLRRHHGIQSSRTRRSS
;
A
#
# COMPACT_ATOMS: atom_id res chain seq x y z
N MET A 1 -12.06 46.28 -14.08
CA MET A 1 -11.21 45.88 -12.92
C MET A 1 -11.84 46.36 -11.62
N LEU A 2 -12.84 45.67 -11.04
CA LEU A 2 -13.54 46.15 -9.82
C LEU A 2 -14.01 45.02 -8.89
N ALA A 3 -13.18 44.00 -8.59
CA ALA A 3 -13.61 42.89 -7.71
C ALA A 3 -12.55 42.36 -6.73
N GLN A 4 -11.42 43.04 -6.54
CA GLN A 4 -10.33 42.50 -5.72
C GLN A 4 -10.30 42.98 -4.26
N ASN A 5 -11.08 44.01 -3.88
CA ASN A 5 -11.03 44.60 -2.54
C ASN A 5 -12.29 44.38 -1.67
N ARG A 6 -13.25 43.56 -2.09
CA ARG A 6 -14.43 43.30 -1.26
C ARG A 6 -14.09 42.43 -0.04
N SER A 7 -14.65 42.77 1.12
CA SER A 7 -14.45 41.99 2.36
C SER A 7 -15.07 40.59 2.24
N SER A 8 -14.71 39.65 3.11
CA SER A 8 -15.32 38.31 3.06
C SER A 8 -16.80 38.33 3.45
N GLU A 9 -17.21 39.32 4.25
CA GLU A 9 -18.60 39.53 4.67
C GLU A 9 -19.45 40.07 3.53
N GLU A 10 -18.95 41.06 2.77
CA GLU A 10 -19.65 41.59 1.58
C GLU A 10 -19.88 40.54 0.50
N ILE A 11 -18.95 39.58 0.35
CA ILE A 11 -19.11 38.45 -0.57
C ILE A 11 -20.16 37.46 -0.03
N ALA A 12 -20.28 37.31 1.28
CA ALA A 12 -21.30 36.44 1.88
C ALA A 12 -22.70 37.02 1.70
N GLU A 13 -22.86 38.33 1.89
CA GLU A 13 -24.12 39.04 1.67
C GLU A 13 -24.58 38.99 0.21
N ALA A 14 -23.64 39.04 -0.74
CA ALA A 14 -23.96 38.91 -2.17
C ALA A 14 -24.39 37.48 -2.58
N PHE A 15 -24.13 36.46 -1.75
CA PHE A 15 -24.44 35.06 -2.05
C PHE A 15 -25.04 34.34 -0.81
N PRO A 16 -26.23 34.75 -0.33
CA PRO A 16 -26.82 34.23 0.91
C PRO A 16 -27.17 32.74 0.82
N GLU A 17 -27.48 32.25 -0.38
CA GLU A 17 -27.80 30.84 -0.67
C GLU A 17 -26.59 29.90 -0.57
N ARG A 18 -25.37 30.43 -0.38
CA ARG A 18 -24.14 29.64 -0.32
C ARG A 18 -23.54 29.69 1.09
N PRO A 19 -23.21 28.54 1.69
CA PRO A 19 -22.59 28.53 3.01
C PRO A 19 -21.24 29.26 2.99
N PHE A 20 -21.03 30.14 3.97
CA PHE A 20 -19.87 31.02 4.11
C PHE A 20 -18.52 30.31 3.86
N ARG A 21 -18.35 29.09 4.39
CA ARG A 21 -17.15 28.28 4.20
C ARG A 21 -16.87 27.92 2.74
N SER A 22 -17.91 27.67 1.94
CA SER A 22 -17.78 27.36 0.51
C SER A 22 -17.30 28.59 -0.28
N LEU A 23 -17.80 29.78 0.08
CA LEU A 23 -17.36 31.04 -0.51
C LEU A 23 -15.90 31.35 -0.16
N LEU A 24 -15.50 31.13 1.10
CA LEU A 24 -14.10 31.26 1.52
C LEU A 24 -13.18 30.29 0.80
N ASP A 25 -13.54 29.01 0.70
CA ASP A 25 -12.73 28.00 0.01
C ASP A 25 -12.63 28.31 -1.49
N LYS A 26 -13.71 28.77 -2.13
CA LYS A 26 -13.69 29.23 -3.52
C LYS A 26 -12.81 30.47 -3.68
N ARG A 27 -12.89 31.46 -2.78
CA ARG A 27 -12.04 32.66 -2.77
C ARG A 27 -10.57 32.29 -2.59
N LEU A 28 -10.25 31.37 -1.69
CA LEU A 28 -8.89 30.86 -1.48
C LEU A 28 -8.40 30.08 -2.70
N LYS A 29 -9.24 29.28 -3.35
CA LYS A 29 -8.93 28.58 -4.61
C LYS A 29 -8.73 29.55 -5.78
N LEU A 30 -9.47 30.65 -5.84
CA LEU A 30 -9.29 31.69 -6.85
C LEU A 30 -8.03 32.53 -6.58
N ARG A 31 -7.72 32.85 -5.32
CA ARG A 31 -6.44 33.47 -4.92
C ARG A 31 -5.25 32.54 -5.15
N LYS A 32 -5.41 31.24 -4.94
CA LYS A 32 -4.42 30.21 -5.31
C LYS A 32 -4.44 29.90 -6.81
N GLY A 33 -5.46 30.35 -7.53
CA GLY A 33 -5.67 30.16 -8.97
C GLY A 33 -4.87 31.11 -9.84
N THR A 34 -4.19 32.10 -9.24
CA THR A 34 -3.05 32.80 -9.85
C THR A 34 -1.74 32.03 -9.64
N ALA A 35 -1.82 30.74 -9.34
CA ALA A 35 -0.69 29.85 -9.57
C ALA A 35 -0.35 29.95 -11.07
N SER A 36 0.84 30.49 -11.31
CA SER A 36 1.62 30.41 -12.55
C SER A 36 1.26 29.19 -13.41
N PRO A 37 1.31 29.27 -14.76
CA PRO A 37 0.93 28.20 -15.72
C PRO A 37 1.75 26.88 -15.62
N SER A 38 2.34 26.57 -14.46
CA SER A 38 3.24 25.45 -14.18
C SER A 38 2.55 24.10 -13.95
N SER A 39 1.22 23.99 -13.88
CA SER A 39 0.56 22.72 -13.52
C SER A 39 0.56 21.67 -14.64
N ARG A 40 0.97 22.02 -15.87
CA ARG A 40 1.07 21.08 -17.00
C ARG A 40 2.31 21.24 -17.87
N ARG A 41 3.38 21.88 -17.37
CA ARG A 41 4.62 21.96 -18.16
C ARG A 41 5.29 20.59 -18.18
N LEU A 42 5.31 19.93 -19.34
CA LEU A 42 6.07 18.69 -19.56
C LEU A 42 7.56 18.95 -19.29
N TRP A 43 8.27 17.95 -18.77
CA TRP A 43 9.72 18.03 -18.57
C TRP A 43 10.43 17.82 -19.91
N SER A 44 11.15 18.83 -20.38
CA SER A 44 12.06 18.68 -21.53
C SER A 44 13.21 17.74 -21.19
N GLU A 45 13.84 17.16 -22.21
CA GLU A 45 14.99 16.27 -21.99
C GLU A 45 16.18 17.03 -21.41
N ASP A 46 16.42 18.25 -21.88
CA ASP A 46 17.49 19.13 -21.37
C ASP A 46 17.28 19.47 -19.89
N GLU A 47 16.04 19.75 -19.47
CA GLU A 47 15.72 19.97 -18.05
C GLU A 47 16.04 18.74 -17.20
N LYS A 48 15.75 17.53 -17.71
CA LYS A 48 16.04 16.28 -16.99
C LYS A 48 17.55 16.05 -16.88
N GLN A 49 18.29 16.20 -17.98
CA GLN A 49 19.75 16.02 -17.99
C GLN A 49 20.43 17.02 -17.06
N ARG A 50 20.02 18.29 -17.12
CA ARG A 50 20.54 19.34 -16.24
C ARG A 50 20.23 19.06 -14.76
N LEU A 51 19.02 18.57 -14.46
CA LEU A 51 18.65 18.21 -13.09
C LEU A 51 19.53 17.08 -12.56
N VAL A 52 19.79 16.06 -13.39
CA VAL A 52 20.67 14.94 -13.04
C VAL A 52 22.09 15.43 -12.80
N HIS A 53 22.66 16.20 -13.72
CA HIS A 53 24.02 16.73 -13.62
C HIS A 53 24.24 17.52 -12.32
N LEU A 54 23.36 18.49 -12.04
CA LEU A 54 23.49 19.32 -10.84
C LEU A 54 23.27 18.52 -9.55
N LYS A 55 22.45 17.47 -9.59
CA LYS A 55 22.27 16.58 -8.44
C LYS A 55 23.43 15.65 -8.18
N LEU A 56 24.11 15.19 -9.22
CA LEU A 56 25.37 14.45 -9.07
C LEU A 56 26.46 15.34 -8.44
N GLN A 57 26.45 16.64 -8.73
CA GLN A 57 27.30 17.64 -8.07
C GLN A 57 26.82 18.01 -6.65
N SER A 58 25.89 17.27 -6.07
CA SER A 58 25.34 17.50 -4.72
C SER A 58 24.71 18.89 -4.50
N THR A 59 24.23 19.54 -5.57
CA THR A 59 23.62 20.88 -5.48
C THR A 59 22.37 20.86 -4.58
N PRO A 60 22.26 21.78 -3.59
CA PRO A 60 21.10 21.84 -2.71
C PRO A 60 19.83 22.22 -3.47
N TRP A 61 18.68 21.75 -3.00
CA TRP A 61 17.40 21.95 -3.68
C TRP A 61 17.01 23.42 -3.90
N LEU A 62 17.41 24.30 -2.98
CA LEU A 62 17.13 25.73 -3.09
C LEU A 62 17.90 26.39 -4.24
N ALA A 63 19.17 26.01 -4.43
CA ALA A 63 19.97 26.49 -5.56
C ALA A 63 19.41 25.96 -6.90
N LEU A 64 18.92 24.72 -6.93
CA LEU A 64 18.25 24.19 -8.12
C LEU A 64 17.00 24.99 -8.49
N MET A 65 16.22 25.48 -7.54
CA MET A 65 15.03 26.28 -7.86
C MET A 65 15.36 27.56 -8.64
N GLN A 66 16.52 28.17 -8.37
CA GLN A 66 16.98 29.34 -9.11
C GLN A 66 17.34 29.00 -10.56
N GLN A 67 17.82 27.78 -10.81
CA GLN A 67 18.21 27.32 -12.15
C GLN A 67 17.06 26.72 -12.98
N PHE A 68 15.90 26.48 -12.35
CA PHE A 68 14.70 25.93 -13.00
C PHE A 68 13.50 26.87 -12.81
N PRO A 69 13.48 28.02 -13.51
CA PRO A 69 12.40 29.00 -13.36
C PRO A 69 11.05 28.36 -13.73
N GLY A 70 10.07 28.54 -12.85
CA GLY A 70 8.72 27.98 -13.00
C GLY A 70 8.58 26.52 -12.54
N ARG A 71 9.62 25.89 -11.98
CA ARG A 71 9.52 24.58 -11.31
C ARG A 71 9.57 24.76 -9.80
N SER A 72 8.62 24.17 -9.09
CA SER A 72 8.64 24.15 -7.62
C SER A 72 9.63 23.13 -7.09
N ARG A 73 10.11 23.32 -5.85
CA ARG A 73 10.95 22.37 -5.13
C ARG A 73 10.41 20.93 -5.18
N ASP A 74 9.10 20.79 -4.99
CA ASP A 74 8.45 19.48 -4.93
C ASP A 74 8.38 18.83 -6.31
N SER A 75 8.24 19.63 -7.38
CA SER A 75 8.36 19.16 -8.76
C SER A 75 9.76 18.62 -9.04
N LEU A 76 10.82 19.35 -8.65
CA LEU A 76 12.20 18.92 -8.80
C LEU A 76 12.48 17.62 -8.02
N ARG A 77 12.01 17.52 -6.77
CA ARG A 77 12.18 16.30 -5.94
C ARG A 77 11.48 15.09 -6.53
N SER A 78 10.24 15.28 -6.98
CA SER A 78 9.44 14.21 -7.58
C SER A 78 10.09 13.71 -8.86
N LYS A 79 10.55 14.64 -9.71
CA LYS A 79 11.24 14.28 -10.95
C LYS A 79 12.59 13.63 -10.71
N TRP A 80 13.38 14.14 -9.76
CA TRP A 80 14.63 13.50 -9.37
C TRP A 80 14.39 12.08 -8.88
N ARG A 81 13.37 11.82 -8.05
CA ARG A 81 13.06 10.45 -7.62
C ARG A 81 12.73 9.52 -8.80
N GLU A 82 11.98 10.02 -9.77
CA GLU A 82 11.66 9.29 -11.00
C GLU A 82 12.94 9.00 -11.82
N LEU A 83 13.73 10.04 -12.10
CA LEU A 83 14.97 9.94 -12.89
C LEU A 83 16.02 9.10 -12.17
N SER A 84 16.27 9.35 -10.89
CA SER A 84 17.21 8.59 -10.07
C SER A 84 16.76 7.14 -9.97
N SER A 85 15.46 6.84 -9.84
CA SER A 85 15.00 5.46 -9.85
C SER A 85 15.23 4.75 -11.18
N SER A 86 15.29 5.47 -12.31
CA SER A 86 15.59 4.89 -13.62
C SER A 86 17.10 4.85 -13.94
N GLN A 87 17.83 5.91 -13.57
CA GLN A 87 19.27 6.07 -13.76
C GLN A 87 20.06 5.16 -12.82
N LEU A 88 19.72 5.13 -11.52
CA LEU A 88 20.29 4.15 -10.58
C LEU A 88 19.99 2.73 -11.05
N ARG A 89 18.80 2.45 -11.62
CA ARG A 89 18.51 1.12 -12.20
C ARG A 89 19.36 0.76 -13.41
N LYS A 90 19.91 1.73 -14.15
CA LYS A 90 20.81 1.48 -15.28
C LYS A 90 22.26 1.29 -14.81
N ASP A 91 22.69 2.04 -13.80
CA ASP A 91 24.07 2.01 -13.29
C ASP A 91 24.29 0.87 -12.27
N THR A 92 23.29 0.61 -11.42
CA THR A 92 23.27 -0.60 -10.60
C THR A 92 22.64 -1.73 -11.41
N ARG A 93 23.40 -2.32 -12.33
CA ARG A 93 23.19 -3.72 -12.73
C ARG A 93 23.56 -4.66 -11.57
N VAL A 94 23.11 -4.37 -10.36
CA VAL A 94 22.96 -5.42 -9.36
C VAL A 94 21.73 -6.17 -9.86
N PRO A 95 21.86 -7.44 -10.29
CA PRO A 95 20.70 -8.23 -10.64
C PRO A 95 19.70 -8.07 -9.50
N ARG A 96 18.41 -7.93 -9.80
CA ARG A 96 17.42 -8.20 -8.75
C ARG A 96 17.65 -9.65 -8.38
N LEU A 97 18.46 -9.91 -7.35
CA LEU A 97 18.54 -11.22 -6.77
C LEU A 97 17.18 -11.43 -6.09
N SER A 98 16.14 -11.74 -6.85
CA SER A 98 14.84 -12.05 -6.28
C SER A 98 14.79 -13.48 -5.77
N SER A 99 15.64 -14.35 -6.32
CA SER A 99 15.89 -15.70 -5.84
C SER A 99 17.12 -15.71 -4.92
N TYR A 100 17.05 -16.52 -3.87
CA TYR A 100 18.22 -16.98 -3.13
C TYR A 100 18.71 -18.26 -3.82
N SER A 101 20.02 -18.41 -4.01
CA SER A 101 20.58 -19.69 -4.46
C SER A 101 20.64 -20.70 -3.32
N GLU A 102 20.68 -21.99 -3.65
CA GLU A 102 20.90 -23.06 -2.66
C GLU A 102 22.19 -22.85 -1.86
N GLN A 103 23.22 -22.28 -2.48
CA GLN A 103 24.48 -21.94 -1.81
C GLN A 103 24.30 -20.81 -0.79
N GLU A 104 23.50 -19.79 -1.13
CA GLU A 104 23.16 -18.70 -0.20
C GLU A 104 22.38 -19.26 1.00
N ASP A 105 21.43 -20.17 0.78
CA ASP A 105 20.63 -20.78 1.84
C ASP A 105 21.48 -21.70 2.73
N ALA A 106 22.30 -22.58 2.16
CA ALA A 106 23.22 -23.45 2.90
C ALA A 106 24.22 -22.63 3.74
N LEU A 107 24.67 -21.48 3.23
CA LEU A 107 25.51 -20.57 3.99
C LEU A 107 24.75 -19.95 5.17
N MET A 108 23.49 -19.55 4.97
CA MET A 108 22.64 -19.04 6.06
C MET A 108 22.40 -20.11 7.12
N GLU A 109 22.10 -21.36 6.73
CA GLU A 109 21.93 -22.50 7.64
C GLU A 109 23.18 -22.73 8.48
N LYS A 110 24.34 -22.85 7.83
CA LYS A 110 25.63 -23.02 8.51
C LYS A 110 25.95 -21.88 9.48
N CYS A 111 25.59 -20.64 9.14
CA CYS A 111 25.77 -19.51 10.05
C CYS A 111 24.79 -19.54 11.23
N MET A 112 23.56 -20.01 11.01
CA MET A 112 22.57 -20.18 12.07
C MET A 112 22.93 -21.31 13.03
N GLU A 113 23.47 -22.43 12.54
CA GLU A 113 23.99 -23.53 13.37
C GLU A 113 25.10 -23.06 14.32
N LYS A 114 25.93 -22.12 13.85
CA LYS A 114 26.94 -21.43 14.67
C LYS A 114 26.37 -20.39 15.64
N GLY A 115 25.05 -20.24 15.71
CA GLY A 115 24.38 -19.28 16.60
C GLY A 115 24.53 -17.82 16.17
N MET A 116 24.91 -17.54 14.91
CA MET A 116 25.06 -16.15 14.46
C MET A 116 23.71 -15.44 14.34
N HIS A 117 23.66 -14.19 14.82
CA HIS A 117 22.50 -13.35 14.64
C HIS A 117 22.39 -12.88 13.18
N TRP A 118 21.18 -12.88 12.61
CA TRP A 118 20.92 -12.58 11.19
C TRP A 118 21.48 -11.23 10.70
N LYS A 119 21.56 -10.20 11.57
CA LYS A 119 22.20 -8.92 11.23
C LYS A 119 23.69 -9.08 10.90
N LYS A 120 24.38 -9.92 11.67
CA LYS A 120 25.80 -10.22 11.46
C LYS A 120 25.99 -11.06 10.19
N ILE A 121 25.12 -12.05 9.99
CA ILE A 121 25.10 -12.85 8.75
C ILE A 121 24.96 -11.94 7.52
N ALA A 122 24.03 -10.98 7.56
CA ALA A 122 23.82 -10.03 6.47
C ALA A 122 25.05 -9.15 6.19
N ALA A 123 25.69 -8.63 7.24
CA ALA A 123 26.86 -7.76 7.10
C ALA A 123 28.10 -8.52 6.58
N ASP A 124 28.35 -9.72 7.12
CA ASP A 124 29.59 -10.45 6.86
C ASP A 124 29.54 -11.23 5.54
N TYR A 125 28.37 -11.77 5.16
CA TYR A 125 28.24 -12.70 4.04
C TYR A 125 27.36 -12.20 2.89
N PHE A 126 26.47 -11.22 3.13
CA PHE A 126 25.51 -10.77 2.14
C PHE A 126 25.47 -9.24 2.00
N PRO A 127 26.59 -8.57 1.65
CA PRO A 127 26.66 -7.10 1.58
C PRO A 127 25.68 -6.50 0.55
N ASN A 128 25.26 -7.29 -0.43
CA ASN A 128 24.30 -6.89 -1.47
C ASN A 128 22.83 -7.15 -1.09
N ARG A 129 22.55 -7.71 0.10
CA ARG A 129 21.20 -8.00 0.59
C ARG A 129 20.91 -7.13 1.80
N SER A 130 19.66 -6.67 1.92
CA SER A 130 19.26 -5.97 3.13
C SER A 130 19.17 -6.94 4.31
N PRO A 131 19.51 -6.52 5.54
CA PRO A 131 19.35 -7.36 6.72
C PRO A 131 17.92 -7.88 6.92
N THR A 132 16.92 -7.09 6.51
CA THR A 132 15.51 -7.50 6.52
C THR A 132 15.22 -8.65 5.57
N ALA A 133 15.82 -8.65 4.37
CA ALA A 133 15.66 -9.74 3.40
C ALA A 133 16.27 -11.05 3.93
N ILE A 134 17.47 -10.97 4.52
CA ILE A 134 18.13 -12.11 5.17
C ILE A 134 17.31 -12.68 6.32
N SER A 135 16.78 -11.82 7.20
CA SER A 135 15.91 -12.25 8.29
C SER A 135 14.64 -12.96 7.78
N ALA A 136 14.00 -12.43 6.73
CA ALA A 136 12.83 -13.05 6.13
C ALA A 136 13.16 -14.41 5.49
N ARG A 137 14.32 -14.55 4.83
CA ARG A 137 14.76 -15.82 4.23
C ARG A 137 15.07 -16.87 5.30
N ILE A 138 15.79 -16.49 6.34
CA ILE A 138 16.08 -17.36 7.51
C ILE A 138 14.81 -17.92 8.13
N VAL A 139 13.77 -17.08 8.30
CA VAL A 139 12.47 -17.53 8.81
C VAL A 139 11.84 -18.55 7.86
N SER A 140 11.91 -18.30 6.55
CA SER A 140 11.43 -19.25 5.52
C SER A 140 12.15 -20.61 5.60
N ILE A 141 13.48 -20.60 5.75
CA ILE A 141 14.30 -21.81 5.89
C ILE A 141 13.88 -22.59 7.15
N LYS A 142 13.82 -21.92 8.31
CA LYS A 142 13.48 -22.55 9.60
C LYS A 142 12.09 -23.19 9.61
N GLU A 143 11.14 -22.60 8.92
CA GLU A 143 9.78 -23.11 8.86
C GLU A 143 9.61 -24.23 7.83
N GLY A 144 10.70 -24.71 7.23
CA GLY A 144 10.67 -25.71 6.16
C GLY A 144 9.86 -25.21 4.95
N ARG A 145 9.74 -23.89 4.78
CA ARG A 145 9.05 -23.29 3.64
C ARG A 145 10.02 -23.28 2.46
N GLU A 146 10.31 -24.47 1.96
CA GLU A 146 10.77 -24.63 0.58
C GLU A 146 9.58 -24.29 -0.31
N TRP A 147 9.47 -23.00 -0.62
CA TRP A 147 8.71 -22.62 -1.79
C TRP A 147 9.47 -23.19 -2.98
N SER A 148 9.02 -24.35 -3.47
CA SER A 148 9.48 -24.89 -4.74
C SER A 148 9.38 -23.80 -5.80
N ALA A 149 10.49 -23.47 -6.46
CA ALA A 149 10.47 -22.52 -7.57
C ALA A 149 9.44 -22.92 -8.65
N ASP A 150 9.06 -24.20 -8.68
CA ASP A 150 8.07 -24.78 -9.59
C ASP A 150 6.63 -24.67 -9.10
N PHE A 151 6.39 -24.18 -7.88
CA PHE A 151 5.03 -23.94 -7.39
C PHE A 151 4.33 -22.90 -8.27
N LYS A 152 3.38 -23.39 -9.06
CA LYS A 152 2.53 -22.60 -9.94
C LYS A 152 1.12 -22.60 -9.38
N TRP A 153 0.50 -21.42 -9.39
CA TRP A 153 -0.92 -21.31 -9.10
C TRP A 153 -1.72 -21.99 -10.21
N THR A 154 -2.21 -23.19 -9.94
CA THR A 154 -3.14 -23.90 -10.81
C THR A 154 -4.58 -23.57 -10.41
N ALA A 155 -5.53 -23.82 -11.33
CA ALA A 155 -6.95 -23.66 -11.03
C ALA A 155 -7.39 -24.52 -9.82
N GLU A 156 -6.78 -25.68 -9.64
CA GLU A 156 -7.06 -26.56 -8.49
C GLU A 156 -6.61 -25.95 -7.18
N ILE A 157 -5.38 -25.42 -7.14
CA ILE A 157 -4.85 -24.73 -5.96
C ILE A 157 -5.69 -23.48 -5.65
N ASP A 158 -6.14 -22.74 -6.67
CA ASP A 158 -7.02 -21.58 -6.48
C ASP A 158 -8.40 -21.97 -5.93
N ARG A 159 -8.99 -23.09 -6.38
CA ARG A 159 -10.23 -23.65 -5.82
C ARG A 159 -10.04 -24.04 -4.37
N ARG A 160 -8.94 -24.73 -4.06
CA ARG A 160 -8.61 -25.16 -2.69
C ARG A 160 -8.37 -23.96 -1.78
N LEU A 161 -7.68 -22.92 -2.25
CA LEU A 161 -7.51 -21.64 -1.55
C LEU A 161 -8.87 -20.96 -1.27
N ALA A 162 -9.81 -21.02 -2.21
CA ALA A 162 -11.17 -20.50 -1.99
C ALA A 162 -11.86 -21.26 -0.86
N LYS A 163 -11.90 -22.58 -0.95
CA LYS A 163 -12.55 -23.44 0.04
C LYS A 163 -12.01 -23.20 1.45
N LEU A 164 -10.69 -23.28 1.63
CA LEU A 164 -10.05 -23.14 2.94
C LEU A 164 -10.30 -21.76 3.58
N TYR A 165 -10.40 -20.70 2.77
CA TYR A 165 -10.61 -19.35 3.29
C TYR A 165 -12.09 -18.98 3.43
N ASP A 166 -12.86 -19.15 2.35
CA ASP A 166 -14.23 -18.67 2.23
C ASP A 166 -15.22 -19.59 2.98
N GLU A 167 -14.98 -20.91 3.00
CA GLU A 167 -15.86 -21.88 3.66
C GLU A 167 -15.36 -22.25 5.06
N GLU A 168 -14.07 -22.58 5.20
CA GLU A 168 -13.50 -23.07 6.46
C GLU A 168 -12.98 -21.94 7.37
N GLY A 169 -12.83 -20.71 6.84
CA GLY A 169 -12.40 -19.55 7.64
C GLY A 169 -10.97 -19.63 8.16
N LEU A 170 -10.10 -20.43 7.53
CA LEU A 170 -8.73 -20.63 7.98
C LEU A 170 -7.87 -19.37 7.80
N SER A 171 -6.87 -19.25 8.67
CA SER A 171 -5.91 -18.15 8.59
C SER A 171 -4.92 -18.38 7.44
N PHE A 172 -4.43 -17.31 6.79
CA PHE A 172 -3.44 -17.44 5.70
C PHE A 172 -2.16 -18.20 6.08
N PRO A 173 -1.63 -18.11 7.32
CA PRO A 173 -0.58 -19.01 7.78
C PRO A 173 -0.93 -20.49 7.67
N ASP A 174 -2.13 -20.89 8.11
CA ASP A 174 -2.56 -22.29 8.09
C ASP A 174 -2.86 -22.75 6.66
N ILE A 175 -3.50 -21.90 5.86
CA ILE A 175 -3.71 -22.13 4.43
C ILE A 175 -2.38 -22.33 3.71
N GLY A 176 -1.38 -21.50 4.01
CA GLY A 176 -0.06 -21.62 3.41
C GLY A 176 0.60 -22.97 3.72
N LYS A 177 0.47 -23.46 4.96
CA LYS A 177 0.93 -24.80 5.34
C LYS A 177 0.21 -25.90 4.56
N ILE A 178 -1.11 -25.80 4.42
CA ILE A 178 -1.93 -26.80 3.70
C ILE A 178 -1.62 -26.82 2.21
N LEU A 179 -1.38 -25.65 1.61
CA LEU A 179 -1.11 -25.51 0.17
C LEU A 179 0.37 -25.63 -0.21
N GLY A 180 1.26 -25.76 0.77
CA GLY A 180 2.71 -25.77 0.52
C GLY A 180 3.22 -24.44 -0.05
N CYS A 181 2.63 -23.31 0.33
CA CYS A 181 3.06 -21.98 -0.12
C CYS A 181 3.16 -20.97 1.03
N PRO A 182 3.95 -19.90 0.91
CA PRO A 182 4.00 -18.90 1.97
C PRO A 182 2.68 -18.17 2.18
N ALA A 183 2.39 -17.83 3.43
CA ALA A 183 1.15 -17.16 3.83
C ALA A 183 0.89 -15.86 3.05
N TYR A 184 1.96 -15.11 2.72
CA TYR A 184 1.83 -13.89 1.93
C TYR A 184 1.43 -14.16 0.48
N ALA A 185 1.83 -15.30 -0.09
CA ALA A 185 1.50 -15.72 -1.45
C ALA A 185 0.03 -16.11 -1.54
N ALA A 186 -0.44 -16.95 -0.60
CA ALA A 186 -1.85 -17.30 -0.47
C ALA A 186 -2.73 -16.05 -0.31
N ARG A 187 -2.29 -15.11 0.53
CA ARG A 187 -2.97 -13.82 0.71
C ARG A 187 -3.00 -12.98 -0.58
N ALA A 188 -1.85 -12.81 -1.23
CA ALA A 188 -1.75 -12.03 -2.46
C ALA A 188 -2.63 -12.62 -3.56
N ARG A 189 -2.58 -13.95 -3.75
CA ARG A 189 -3.39 -14.66 -4.75
C ARG A 189 -4.89 -14.52 -4.48
N HIS A 190 -5.30 -14.71 -3.22
CA HIS A 190 -6.70 -14.51 -2.82
C HIS A 190 -7.16 -13.08 -3.16
N PHE A 191 -6.33 -12.07 -2.90
CA PHE A 191 -6.67 -10.69 -3.23
C PHE A 191 -6.69 -10.39 -4.72
N ASP A 192 -5.77 -10.97 -5.51
CA ASP A 192 -5.75 -10.80 -6.96
C ASP A 192 -6.97 -11.46 -7.62
N ARG A 193 -7.35 -12.67 -7.17
CA ARG A 193 -8.60 -13.34 -7.56
C ARG A 193 -9.82 -12.46 -7.28
N ASN A 194 -9.83 -11.80 -6.12
CA ASN A 194 -10.93 -10.94 -5.70
C ASN A 194 -10.81 -9.51 -6.23
N ARG A 195 -9.75 -9.17 -6.98
CA ARG A 195 -9.51 -7.82 -7.51
C ARG A 195 -10.52 -7.45 -8.59
N GLY A 196 -11.01 -8.43 -9.36
CA GLY A 196 -12.16 -8.25 -10.25
C GLY A 196 -13.47 -8.01 -9.48
N LYS A 197 -13.70 -8.73 -8.37
CA LYS A 197 -14.85 -8.55 -7.48
C LYS A 197 -14.82 -7.24 -6.67
N ARG A 198 -13.64 -6.64 -6.47
CA ARG A 198 -13.46 -5.32 -5.81
C ARG A 198 -14.06 -4.15 -6.59
N ARG A 199 -14.51 -4.36 -7.84
CA ARG A 199 -15.33 -3.38 -8.58
C ARG A 199 -16.82 -3.44 -8.22
N GLY A 200 -17.21 -4.27 -7.24
CA GLY A 200 -18.58 -4.37 -6.71
C GLY A 200 -18.94 -3.25 -5.73
N LYS A 201 -19.88 -2.39 -6.17
CA LYS A 201 -20.56 -1.25 -5.53
C LYS A 201 -19.67 -0.24 -4.79
N GLY A 202 -19.93 1.05 -5.06
CA GLY A 202 -19.29 2.17 -4.37
C GLY A 202 -19.67 2.27 -2.88
N ILE A 203 -19.63 3.49 -2.36
CA ILE A 203 -19.92 3.90 -0.98
C ILE A 203 -21.03 3.03 -0.33
N TRP A 204 -20.82 2.61 0.91
CA TRP A 204 -21.82 1.87 1.69
C TRP A 204 -23.10 2.68 1.83
N GLY A 205 -24.23 2.13 1.35
CA GLY A 205 -25.54 2.76 1.51
C GLY A 205 -25.98 2.83 2.98
N ARG A 206 -26.98 3.66 3.27
CA ARG A 206 -27.54 3.80 4.63
C ARG A 206 -28.17 2.49 5.10
N GLU A 207 -29.00 1.88 4.26
CA GLU A 207 -29.66 0.59 4.54
C GLU A 207 -28.66 -0.55 4.69
N GLU A 208 -27.69 -0.65 3.78
CA GLU A 208 -26.61 -1.65 3.87
C GLU A 208 -25.81 -1.50 5.17
N THR A 209 -25.51 -0.26 5.57
CA THR A 209 -24.80 0.03 6.83
C THR A 209 -25.65 -0.35 8.05
N GLN A 210 -26.95 -0.05 8.02
CA GLN A 210 -27.87 -0.37 9.12
C GLN A 210 -28.04 -1.88 9.28
N LYS A 211 -28.19 -2.61 8.17
CA LYS A 211 -28.26 -4.08 8.16
C LYS A 211 -26.99 -4.71 8.75
N LEU A 212 -25.81 -4.21 8.33
CA LEU A 212 -24.53 -4.67 8.87
C LEU A 212 -24.41 -4.37 10.38
N LEU A 213 -24.86 -3.20 10.84
CA LEU A 213 -24.83 -2.84 12.25
C LEU A 213 -25.73 -3.75 13.09
N ALA A 214 -26.96 -4.01 12.64
CA ALA A 214 -27.90 -4.90 13.33
C ALA A 214 -27.32 -6.30 13.53
N TRP A 215 -26.60 -6.81 12.53
CA TRP A 215 -26.01 -8.14 12.58
C TRP A 215 -24.77 -8.22 13.47
N ILE A 216 -23.98 -7.13 13.50
CA ILE A 216 -22.89 -6.99 14.47
C ILE A 216 -23.44 -6.97 15.90
N GLN A 217 -24.54 -6.25 16.13
CA GLN A 217 -25.21 -6.18 17.43
C GLN A 217 -25.82 -7.51 17.85
N ALA A 218 -26.34 -8.29 16.89
CA ALA A 218 -26.82 -9.65 17.10
C ALA A 218 -25.69 -10.67 17.40
N GLY A 219 -24.42 -10.25 17.35
CA GLY A 219 -23.28 -11.11 17.67
C GLY A 219 -22.95 -12.15 16.60
N LEU A 220 -23.47 -12.00 15.37
CA LEU A 220 -23.21 -12.93 14.28
C LEU A 220 -21.70 -12.97 13.93
N PRO A 221 -21.16 -14.17 13.65
CA PRO A 221 -19.78 -14.29 13.20
C PRO A 221 -19.62 -13.64 11.83
N VAL A 222 -18.44 -13.04 11.57
CA VAL A 222 -18.21 -12.24 10.35
C VAL A 222 -18.41 -13.06 9.08
N VAL A 223 -18.15 -14.38 9.12
CA VAL A 223 -18.36 -15.28 7.99
C VAL A 223 -19.83 -15.30 7.56
N ASP A 224 -20.76 -15.40 8.50
CA ASP A 224 -22.19 -15.41 8.19
C ASP A 224 -22.69 -14.03 7.76
N ILE A 225 -22.11 -12.96 8.32
CA ILE A 225 -22.37 -11.60 7.85
C ILE A 225 -21.98 -11.47 6.38
N VAL A 226 -20.81 -11.99 5.99
CA VAL A 226 -20.30 -11.87 4.61
C VAL A 226 -21.18 -12.62 3.62
N LYS A 227 -21.71 -13.80 3.97
CA LYS A 227 -22.63 -14.56 3.11
C LYS A 227 -23.87 -13.75 2.70
N ALA A 228 -24.33 -12.84 3.54
CA ALA A 228 -25.52 -12.03 3.27
C ALA A 228 -25.27 -10.72 2.53
N PHE A 229 -24.00 -10.40 2.26
CA PHE A 229 -23.63 -9.33 1.35
C PHE A 229 -22.88 -9.94 0.15
N PRO A 230 -23.53 -10.76 -0.70
CA PRO A 230 -22.88 -11.43 -1.83
C PRO A 230 -22.28 -10.42 -2.83
N GLU A 231 -22.84 -9.21 -2.89
CA GLU A 231 -22.36 -8.09 -3.70
C GLU A 231 -21.12 -7.38 -3.12
N ARG A 232 -20.70 -7.72 -1.89
CA ARG A 232 -19.57 -7.12 -1.19
C ARG A 232 -18.50 -8.16 -0.93
N THR A 233 -17.24 -7.74 -1.02
CA THR A 233 -16.12 -8.61 -0.65
C THR A 233 -16.02 -8.77 0.86
N PHE A 234 -15.50 -9.92 1.33
CA PHE A 234 -15.20 -10.17 2.75
C PHE A 234 -14.47 -8.99 3.40
N GLU A 235 -13.42 -8.48 2.74
CA GLU A 235 -12.62 -7.35 3.24
C GLU A 235 -13.44 -6.06 3.39
N SER A 236 -14.35 -5.77 2.45
CA SER A 236 -15.22 -4.59 2.54
C SER A 236 -16.14 -4.69 3.75
N VAL A 237 -16.78 -5.85 3.92
CA VAL A 237 -17.68 -6.14 5.05
C VAL A 237 -16.91 -6.12 6.36
N HIS A 238 -15.77 -6.81 6.45
CA HIS A 238 -14.91 -6.88 7.62
C HIS A 238 -14.38 -5.49 8.02
N SER A 239 -13.84 -4.72 7.07
CA SER A 239 -13.34 -3.36 7.30
C SER A 239 -14.44 -2.42 7.79
N LYS A 240 -15.63 -2.46 7.17
CA LYS A 240 -16.78 -1.68 7.60
C LYS A 240 -17.28 -2.12 8.98
N ALA A 241 -17.33 -3.42 9.24
CA ALA A 241 -17.74 -3.97 10.53
C ALA A 241 -16.79 -3.55 11.65
N CYS A 242 -15.47 -3.59 11.42
CA CYS A 242 -14.49 -3.08 12.38
C CYS A 242 -14.69 -1.59 12.69
N LYS A 243 -14.99 -0.77 11.67
CA LYS A 243 -15.29 0.66 11.87
C LYS A 243 -16.56 0.88 12.69
N LEU A 244 -17.63 0.12 12.39
CA LEU A 244 -18.89 0.21 13.13
C LEU A 244 -18.73 -0.25 14.58
N ARG A 245 -17.99 -1.34 14.84
CA ARG A 245 -17.68 -1.79 16.21
C ARG A 245 -16.96 -0.72 17.01
N ARG A 246 -15.96 -0.05 16.41
CA ARG A 246 -15.25 1.06 17.07
C ARG A 246 -16.18 2.25 17.36
N HIS A 247 -17.03 2.62 16.40
CA HIS A 247 -17.93 3.76 16.54
C HIS A 247 -19.03 3.52 17.61
N HIS A 248 -19.50 2.28 17.74
CA HIS A 248 -20.57 1.91 18.67
C HIS A 248 -20.08 1.22 19.95
N GLY A 249 -18.76 1.18 20.20
CA GLY A 249 -18.19 0.58 21.41
C GLY A 249 -18.41 -0.94 21.55
N ILE A 250 -18.72 -1.64 20.45
CA ILE A 250 -19.03 -3.08 20.48
C ILE A 250 -17.72 -3.87 20.56
N GLN A 251 -17.49 -4.56 21.68
CA GLN A 251 -16.32 -5.40 21.86
C GLN A 251 -16.38 -6.60 20.90
N SER A 252 -15.29 -6.85 20.19
CA SER A 252 -15.16 -8.09 19.41
C SER A 252 -15.01 -9.23 20.40
N SER A 253 -15.92 -10.20 20.36
CA SER A 253 -15.72 -11.50 20.99
C SER A 253 -14.53 -12.19 20.31
N ARG A 254 -13.32 -11.87 20.77
CA ARG A 254 -12.20 -12.78 20.61
C ARG A 254 -12.59 -13.99 21.43
N THR A 255 -12.95 -15.08 20.75
CA THR A 255 -12.92 -16.42 21.33
C THR A 255 -11.60 -16.53 22.08
N ARG A 256 -11.67 -16.48 23.41
CA ARG A 256 -10.60 -17.01 24.26
C ARG A 256 -10.47 -18.45 23.79
N ARG A 257 -9.33 -18.79 23.19
CA ARG A 257 -8.93 -20.20 23.11
C ARG A 257 -8.84 -20.65 24.56
N SER A 258 -9.85 -21.41 24.99
CA SER A 258 -9.76 -22.20 26.22
C SER A 258 -8.58 -23.14 26.03
N SER A 259 -7.66 -23.08 26.99
CA SER A 259 -6.47 -23.92 27.11
C SER A 259 -6.80 -25.40 27.08
#